data_AF-Q1L1F1-F1
#
_entry.id   AF-Q1L1F1-F1
#
_cell.length_a   1.000
_cell.length_b   1.000
_cell.length_c   1.000
_cell.angle_alpha   90.00
_cell.angle_beta   90.00
_cell.angle_gamma   90.00
#
_symmetry.space_group_name_H-M   'P 1'
#
loop_
_entity.id
_entity.type
_entity.pdbx_description
1 polymer ?
#
loop_
_entity_poly.entity_id
_entity_poly.type
_entity_poly.pdbx_seq_one_letter_code
_entity_poly.pdbx_strand_id
1 'polypeptide(L)'
;RFVWDEGKYPVNAPLKETVASIQSQVAKIEDDMKVRVAEYGNVKSQLGAINRKQTGSLAVRDLSNLIKPEDMVTSEHLVTLLSIVPKYSQKDWLSSYESPDTFVVPRSSKKLYEDNEYALYTVTLFAKVVD
;
A
#
# COMPACT_ATOMS: atom_id res chain seq x y z
N ARG A 1 39.99 6.66 24.57
CA ARG A 1 41.45 6.39 24.44
C ARG A 1 41.60 5.29 23.40
N PHE A 2 42.42 5.48 22.37
CA PHE A 2 42.66 4.43 21.37
C PHE A 2 43.42 3.26 22.01
N VAL A 3 43.04 2.03 21.66
CA VAL A 3 43.72 0.79 22.06
C VAL A 3 43.91 -0.03 20.79
N TRP A 4 45.12 -0.50 20.54
CA TRP A 4 45.43 -1.33 19.39
C TRP A 4 44.79 -2.71 19.55
N ASP A 5 44.11 -3.19 18.51
CA ASP A 5 43.49 -4.51 18.49
C ASP A 5 44.54 -5.53 18.05
N GLU A 6 45.30 -6.06 19.00
CA GLU A 6 46.35 -7.08 18.76
C GLU A 6 45.77 -8.40 18.25
N GLY A 7 44.51 -8.71 18.56
CA GLY A 7 43.83 -9.92 18.08
C GLY A 7 43.49 -9.82 16.60
N LYS A 8 43.16 -8.62 16.13
CA LYS A 8 42.83 -8.34 14.72
C LYS A 8 44.03 -7.93 13.88
N TYR A 9 45.03 -7.29 14.50
CA TYR A 9 46.24 -6.80 13.86
C TYR A 9 47.48 -7.15 14.73
N PRO A 10 48.09 -8.33 14.54
CA PRO A 10 49.22 -8.77 15.35
C PRO A 10 50.43 -7.83 15.20
N VAL A 11 51.03 -7.44 16.31
CA VAL A 11 52.23 -6.55 16.35
C VAL A 11 53.49 -7.22 15.80
N ASN A 12 53.48 -8.54 15.73
CA ASN A 12 54.52 -9.42 15.22
C ASN A 12 54.36 -9.74 13.72
N ALA A 13 53.28 -9.29 13.07
CA ALA A 13 53.11 -9.39 11.63
C ALA A 13 53.86 -8.25 10.89
N PRO A 14 54.36 -8.48 9.67
CA PRO A 14 54.93 -7.42 8.85
C PRO A 14 53.94 -6.26 8.64
N LEU A 15 54.40 -5.03 8.78
CA LEU A 15 53.55 -3.83 8.61
C LEU A 15 52.75 -3.83 7.31
N LYS A 16 53.35 -4.34 6.22
CA LYS A 16 52.69 -4.44 4.91
C LYS A 16 51.44 -5.32 4.94
N GLU A 17 51.43 -6.39 5.73
CA GLU A 17 50.27 -7.28 5.87
C GLU A 17 49.15 -6.61 6.66
N THR A 18 49.50 -5.90 7.75
CA THR A 18 48.54 -5.12 8.53
C THR A 18 47.87 -4.05 7.68
N VAL A 19 48.65 -3.32 6.86
CA VAL A 19 48.12 -2.31 5.93
C VAL A 19 47.20 -2.94 4.89
N ALA A 20 47.62 -4.05 4.26
CA ALA A 20 46.81 -4.74 3.27
C ALA A 20 45.49 -5.28 3.86
N SER A 21 45.53 -5.81 5.08
CA SER A 21 44.35 -6.30 5.80
C SER A 21 43.36 -5.17 6.08
N ILE A 22 43.84 -4.02 6.57
CA ILE A 22 42.99 -2.84 6.81
C ILE A 22 42.36 -2.37 5.50
N GLN A 23 43.16 -2.23 4.43
CA GLN A 23 42.67 -1.79 3.12
C GLN A 23 41.59 -2.73 2.57
N SER A 24 41.80 -4.04 2.65
CA SER A 24 40.83 -5.03 2.19
C SER A 24 39.54 -4.99 3.00
N GLN A 25 39.63 -4.84 4.33
CA GLN A 25 38.46 -4.74 5.19
C GLN A 25 37.66 -3.47 4.92
N VAL A 26 38.33 -2.32 4.75
CA VAL A 26 37.67 -1.06 4.41
C VAL A 26 36.97 -1.17 3.07
N ALA A 27 37.62 -1.73 2.04
CA ALA A 27 37.02 -1.93 0.73
C ALA A 27 35.77 -2.83 0.82
N LYS A 28 35.85 -3.93 1.58
CA LYS A 28 34.70 -4.84 1.78
C LYS A 28 33.54 -4.14 2.49
N ILE A 29 33.83 -3.37 3.54
CA ILE A 29 32.81 -2.60 4.27
C ILE A 29 32.16 -1.56 3.34
N GLU A 30 32.95 -0.90 2.49
CA GLU A 30 32.45 0.06 1.52
C GLU A 30 31.52 -0.59 0.49
N ASP A 31 31.91 -1.74 -0.07
CA ASP A 31 31.09 -2.47 -1.03
C ASP A 31 29.80 -3.00 -0.40
N ASP A 32 29.87 -3.59 0.80
CA ASP A 32 28.70 -4.02 1.56
C ASP A 32 27.75 -2.84 1.84
N MET A 33 28.29 -1.66 2.17
CA MET A 33 27.51 -0.45 2.39
C MET A 33 26.82 0.01 1.10
N LYS A 34 27.52 0.03 -0.04
CA LYS A 34 26.94 0.41 -1.34
C LYS A 34 25.75 -0.49 -1.71
N VAL A 35 25.88 -1.80 -1.51
CA VAL A 35 24.79 -2.75 -1.74
C VAL A 35 23.60 -2.44 -0.85
N ARG A 36 23.81 -2.25 0.46
CA ARG A 36 22.73 -1.92 1.41
C ARG A 36 22.04 -0.61 1.09
N VAL A 37 22.79 0.40 0.67
CA VAL A 37 22.23 1.70 0.27
C VAL A 37 21.37 1.56 -0.99
N ALA A 38 21.81 0.77 -1.98
CA ALA A 38 21.05 0.50 -3.19
C ALA A 38 19.75 -0.29 -2.89
N GLU A 39 19.82 -1.34 -2.07
CA GLU A 39 18.66 -2.11 -1.61
C GLU A 39 17.65 -1.21 -0.90
N TYR A 40 18.11 -0.39 0.05
CA TYR A 40 17.27 0.56 0.75
C TYR A 40 16.62 1.58 -0.19
N GLY A 41 17.38 2.12 -1.15
CA GLY A 41 16.88 3.05 -2.16
C GLY A 41 15.73 2.44 -2.98
N ASN A 42 15.87 1.17 -3.38
CA ASN A 42 14.84 0.44 -4.11
C ASN A 42 13.56 0.27 -3.26
N VAL A 43 13.68 -0.21 -2.02
CA VAL A 43 12.53 -0.41 -1.12
C VAL A 43 11.85 0.92 -0.81
N LYS A 44 12.61 1.98 -0.57
CA LYS A 44 12.06 3.33 -0.34
C LYS A 44 11.29 3.86 -1.55
N SER A 45 11.80 3.64 -2.76
CA SER A 45 11.12 4.00 -4.01
C SER A 45 9.80 3.24 -4.17
N GLN A 46 9.82 1.93 -3.93
CA GLN A 46 8.62 1.09 -3.96
C GLN A 46 7.57 1.55 -2.94
N LEU A 47 7.98 1.83 -1.70
CA LEU A 47 7.09 2.35 -0.66
C LEU A 47 6.48 3.71 -1.06
N GLY A 48 7.28 4.59 -1.67
CA GLY A 48 6.79 5.86 -2.21
C GLY A 48 5.72 5.67 -3.28
N ALA A 49 5.90 4.70 -4.19
CA ALA A 49 4.91 4.36 -5.20
C ALA A 49 3.61 3.79 -4.58
N ILE A 50 3.72 2.92 -3.57
CA ILE A 50 2.56 2.38 -2.83
C ILE A 50 1.80 3.50 -2.12
N ASN A 51 2.50 4.38 -1.40
CA ASN A 51 1.87 5.50 -0.70
C ASN A 51 1.14 6.44 -1.68
N ARG A 52 1.70 6.72 -2.86
CA ARG A 52 0.97 7.51 -3.88
C ARG A 52 -0.31 6.83 -4.35
N LYS A 53 -0.30 5.50 -4.52
CA LYS A 53 -1.52 4.73 -4.85
C LYS A 53 -2.53 4.74 -3.71
N GLN A 54 -2.07 4.78 -2.45
CA GLN A 54 -2.94 4.79 -1.28
C GLN A 54 -3.48 6.18 -0.92
N THR A 55 -2.80 7.27 -1.26
CA THR A 55 -3.22 8.64 -0.90
C THR A 55 -3.97 9.36 -2.03
N GLY A 56 -4.17 8.70 -3.18
CA GLY A 56 -4.94 9.25 -4.29
C GLY A 56 -6.44 9.39 -3.99
N SER A 57 -7.16 10.08 -4.88
CA SER A 57 -8.63 10.16 -4.90
C SER A 57 -9.25 8.76 -4.93
N LEU A 58 -10.44 8.59 -4.33
CA LEU A 58 -11.20 7.33 -4.31
C LEU A 58 -11.31 6.64 -5.69
N ALA A 59 -11.25 7.39 -6.79
CA ALA A 59 -11.32 6.84 -8.16
C ALA A 59 -10.08 6.02 -8.58
N VAL A 60 -8.93 6.19 -7.93
CA VAL A 60 -7.65 5.55 -8.28
C VAL A 60 -6.97 4.88 -7.08
N ARG A 61 -7.56 5.03 -5.90
CA ARG A 61 -7.04 4.50 -4.64
C ARG A 61 -7.43 3.04 -4.46
N ASP A 62 -6.52 2.28 -3.87
CA ASP A 62 -6.83 0.93 -3.41
C ASP A 62 -7.90 0.95 -2.30
N LEU A 63 -9.06 0.34 -2.59
CA LEU A 63 -10.22 0.26 -1.71
C LEU A 63 -10.16 -0.90 -0.72
N SER A 64 -9.19 -1.82 -0.86
CA SER A 64 -9.08 -3.04 -0.04
C SER A 64 -8.97 -2.73 1.46
N ASN A 65 -8.34 -1.60 1.82
CA ASN A 65 -8.21 -1.15 3.21
C ASN A 65 -9.44 -0.41 3.75
N LEU A 66 -10.38 -0.02 2.88
CA LEU A 66 -11.57 0.76 3.22
C LEU A 66 -12.83 -0.11 3.34
N ILE A 67 -12.78 -1.33 2.81
CA ILE A 67 -13.91 -2.25 2.77
C ILE A 67 -13.68 -3.35 3.80
N LYS A 68 -14.66 -3.56 4.68
CA LYS A 68 -14.65 -4.71 5.58
C LYS A 68 -15.35 -5.89 4.91
N PRO A 69 -14.97 -7.14 5.22
CA PRO A 69 -15.70 -8.32 4.74
C PRO A 69 -17.19 -8.29 5.11
N GLU A 70 -17.53 -7.68 6.25
CA GLU A 70 -18.91 -7.48 6.72
C GLU A 70 -19.75 -6.57 5.81
N ASP A 71 -19.10 -5.67 5.07
CA ASP A 71 -19.75 -4.76 4.13
C ASP A 71 -20.00 -5.40 2.76
N MET A 72 -19.50 -6.63 2.53
CA MET A 72 -19.67 -7.38 1.29
C MET A 72 -20.59 -8.57 1.48
N VAL A 73 -21.79 -8.50 0.89
CA VAL A 73 -22.70 -9.64 0.81
C VAL A 73 -22.44 -10.35 -0.52
N THR A 74 -21.81 -11.52 -0.46
CA THR A 74 -21.64 -12.41 -1.61
C THR A 74 -22.44 -13.68 -1.36
N SER A 75 -23.45 -13.90 -2.20
CA SER A 75 -24.32 -15.07 -2.19
C SER A 75 -24.59 -15.52 -3.62
N GLU A 76 -25.13 -16.72 -3.81
CA GLU A 76 -25.51 -17.25 -5.13
C GLU A 76 -26.44 -16.30 -5.90
N HIS A 77 -27.23 -15.51 -5.18
CA HIS A 77 -28.22 -14.61 -5.77
C HIS A 77 -27.97 -13.14 -5.51
N LEU A 78 -27.02 -12.77 -4.65
CA LEU A 78 -26.75 -11.39 -4.27
C LEU A 78 -25.29 -11.04 -4.46
N VAL A 79 -25.06 -9.86 -5.03
CA VAL A 79 -23.74 -9.26 -5.15
C VAL A 79 -23.78 -7.86 -4.54
N THR A 80 -22.70 -7.48 -3.85
CA THR A 80 -22.45 -6.10 -3.46
C THR A 80 -21.52 -5.43 -4.45
N LEU A 81 -21.97 -4.34 -5.06
CA LEU A 81 -21.16 -3.46 -5.88
C LEU A 81 -20.71 -2.23 -5.10
N LEU A 82 -19.60 -1.66 -5.53
CA LEU A 82 -19.02 -0.44 -4.99
C LEU A 82 -19.28 0.70 -5.98
N SER A 83 -19.90 1.76 -5.50
CA SER A 83 -20.20 2.95 -6.29
C SER A 83 -19.46 4.16 -5.73
N ILE A 84 -18.74 4.87 -6.59
CA ILE A 84 -18.05 6.12 -6.25
C ILE A 84 -18.94 7.27 -6.70
N VAL A 85 -19.43 8.05 -5.74
CA VAL A 85 -20.41 9.11 -5.96
C VAL A 85 -19.79 10.46 -5.61
N PRO A 86 -19.81 11.46 -6.50
CA PRO A 86 -19.36 12.80 -6.17
C PRO A 86 -20.14 13.40 -4.99
N LYS A 87 -19.47 14.17 -4.13
CA LYS A 87 -20.06 14.71 -2.89
C LYS A 87 -21.33 15.53 -3.12
N TYR A 88 -21.38 16.32 -4.19
CA TYR A 88 -22.53 17.13 -4.54
C TYR A 88 -23.74 16.29 -4.99
N SER A 89 -23.52 15.08 -5.50
CA SER A 89 -24.55 14.16 -5.99
C SER A 89 -24.97 13.09 -4.98
N GLN A 90 -24.49 13.11 -3.73
CA GLN A 90 -24.86 12.11 -2.73
C GLN A 90 -26.37 12.06 -2.47
N LYS A 91 -27.04 13.23 -2.44
CA LYS A 91 -28.48 13.31 -2.20
C LYS A 91 -29.27 12.74 -3.37
N ASP A 92 -28.84 13.03 -4.59
CA ASP A 92 -29.46 12.52 -5.82
C ASP A 92 -29.27 11.01 -5.90
N TRP A 93 -28.05 10.52 -5.64
CA TRP A 93 -27.74 9.10 -5.55
C TRP A 93 -28.66 8.35 -4.58
N LEU A 94 -28.77 8.80 -3.34
CA LEU A 94 -29.65 8.17 -2.35
C LEU A 94 -31.13 8.18 -2.75
N SER A 95 -31.55 9.13 -3.59
CA SER A 95 -32.92 9.23 -4.08
C SER A 95 -33.17 8.40 -5.34
N SER A 96 -32.13 8.13 -6.13
CA SER A 96 -32.26 7.54 -7.47
C SER A 96 -31.59 6.17 -7.63
N TYR A 97 -30.82 5.67 -6.66
CA TYR A 97 -30.11 4.39 -6.81
C TYR A 97 -31.04 3.17 -6.79
N GLU A 98 -32.28 3.31 -6.28
CA GLU A 98 -33.29 2.24 -6.23
C GLU A 98 -34.12 2.15 -7.53
N SER A 99 -34.15 3.21 -8.33
CA SER A 99 -34.86 3.27 -9.61
C SER A 99 -34.19 2.72 -10.88
N PRO A 100 -32.85 2.54 -10.99
CA PRO A 100 -32.23 2.19 -12.26
C PRO A 100 -32.49 0.74 -12.67
N ASP A 101 -32.75 -0.14 -11.70
CA ASP A 101 -32.97 -1.56 -11.96
C ASP A 101 -33.97 -2.18 -10.98
N THR A 102 -34.79 -3.11 -11.47
CA THR A 102 -35.85 -3.77 -10.67
C THR A 102 -35.28 -4.68 -9.58
N PHE A 103 -33.98 -4.96 -9.67
CA PHE A 103 -33.27 -5.93 -8.85
C PHE A 103 -32.27 -5.29 -7.88
N VAL A 104 -32.37 -3.98 -7.65
CA VAL A 104 -31.65 -3.32 -6.55
C VAL A 104 -32.38 -3.56 -5.23
N VAL A 105 -31.65 -3.95 -4.19
CA VAL A 105 -32.23 -4.11 -2.85
C VAL A 105 -32.45 -2.72 -2.24
N PRO A 106 -33.70 -2.31 -1.93
CA PRO A 106 -33.95 -1.00 -1.32
C PRO A 106 -33.29 -0.89 0.05
N ARG A 107 -32.86 0.33 0.41
CA ARG A 107 -32.11 0.64 1.64
C ARG A 107 -30.83 -0.18 1.84
N SER A 108 -30.29 -0.81 0.80
CA SER A 108 -29.00 -1.49 0.86
C SER A 108 -27.81 -0.55 0.74
N SER A 109 -28.03 0.69 0.29
CA SER A 109 -26.95 1.66 0.07
C SER A 109 -26.34 2.14 1.38
N LYS A 110 -25.07 1.81 1.62
CA LYS A 110 -24.34 2.23 2.83
C LYS A 110 -23.05 2.95 2.45
N LYS A 111 -22.87 4.15 3.04
CA LYS A 111 -21.63 4.93 2.90
C LYS A 111 -20.52 4.27 3.71
N LEU A 112 -19.43 3.89 3.05
CA LEU A 112 -18.25 3.31 3.69
C LEU A 112 -17.20 4.37 4.01
N TYR A 113 -16.93 5.26 3.06
CA TYR A 113 -15.88 6.26 3.17
C TYR A 113 -16.26 7.52 2.40
N GLU A 114 -15.75 8.67 2.82
CA GLU A 114 -15.92 9.96 2.15
C GLU A 114 -14.57 10.68 2.14
N ASP A 115 -14.12 11.09 0.96
CA ASP A 115 -12.97 11.99 0.80
C ASP A 115 -13.45 13.44 0.53
N ASN A 116 -12.56 14.32 0.09
CA ASN A 116 -12.91 15.72 -0.15
C ASN A 116 -13.85 15.92 -1.37
N GLU A 117 -13.90 14.97 -2.31
CA GLU A 117 -14.57 15.13 -3.61
C GLU A 117 -15.61 14.02 -3.88
N TYR A 118 -15.39 12.81 -3.37
CA TYR A 118 -16.17 11.60 -3.61
C TYR A 118 -16.55 10.90 -2.30
N ALA A 119 -17.61 10.10 -2.36
CA ALA A 119 -18.03 9.17 -1.34
C ALA A 119 -18.19 7.77 -1.93
N LEU A 120 -17.68 6.78 -1.20
CA LEU A 120 -17.80 5.37 -1.52
C LEU A 120 -19.06 4.80 -0.86
N TYR A 121 -19.94 4.27 -1.70
CA TYR A 121 -21.15 3.55 -1.29
C TYR A 121 -21.06 2.08 -1.68
N THR A 122 -21.64 1.23 -0.86
CA THR A 122 -21.98 -0.16 -1.22
C THR A 122 -23.42 -0.21 -1.68
N VAL A 123 -23.74 -1.02 -2.67
CA VAL A 123 -25.12 -1.31 -3.08
C VAL A 123 -25.24 -2.80 -3.32
N THR A 124 -26.30 -3.41 -2.80
CA THR A 124 -26.57 -4.83 -3.00
C THR A 124 -27.65 -5.00 -4.06
N LEU A 125 -27.38 -5.86 -5.03
CA LEU A 125 -28.29 -6.20 -6.13
C LEU A 125 -28.30 -7.70 -6.37
N PHE A 126 -29.30 -8.19 -7.10
CA PHE A 126 -29.33 -9.58 -7.49
C PHE A 126 -28.30 -9.88 -8.59
N ALA A 127 -27.56 -10.98 -8.42
CA ALA A 127 -26.48 -11.39 -9.31
C ALA A 127 -26.92 -11.61 -10.78
N LYS A 128 -28.22 -11.84 -11.01
CA LYS A 128 -28.80 -12.05 -12.35
C LYS A 128 -28.72 -10.83 -13.27
N VAL A 129 -28.39 -9.66 -12.72
CA VAL A 129 -28.54 -8.35 -13.39
C VAL A 129 -27.23 -7.58 -13.45
N VAL A 130 -26.14 -8.25 -13.13
CA VAL A 130 -24.80 -7.71 -13.30
C VAL A 130 -24.39 -8.00 -14.75
N ASP A 131 -24.64 -7.04 -15.64
CA ASP A 131 -24.12 -7.03 -17.02
C ASP A 131 -23.36 -5.71 -17.26
#